data_AF-A0A2D4TD38-F1
#
_entry.id   AF-A0A2D4TD38-F1
#
_cell.length_a   1.000
_cell.length_b   1.000
_cell.length_c   1.000
_cell.angle_alpha   90.00
_cell.angle_beta   90.00
_cell.angle_gamma   90.00
#
_symmetry.space_group_name_H-M   'P 1'
#
loop_
_entity.id
_entity.type
_entity.pdbx_description
1 polymer ?
#
loop_
_entity_poly.entity_id
_entity_poly.type
_entity_poly.pdbx_seq_one_letter_code
_entity_poly.pdbx_strand_id
1 'polypeptide(L)'
;MARILRVEHKGSNLRFMNVEPGFVVTEVMKANGLIEALADLSDATPAKTVAEVIRWLAESTETHGVTVLHIPELAKRLEAR
;
A
#
# COMPACT_ATOMS: atom_id res chain seq x y z
N MET A 1 3.72 12.31 4.78
CA MET A 1 4.31 13.17 3.72
C MET A 1 3.28 13.62 2.68
N ALA A 2 2.44 12.73 2.10
CA ALA A 2 1.55 13.07 0.98
C ALA A 2 0.62 14.30 1.19
N ARG A 3 0.26 14.63 2.43
CA ARG A 3 -0.59 15.79 2.75
C ARG A 3 0.09 17.13 2.44
N ILE A 4 1.38 17.26 2.73
CA ILE A 4 2.15 18.48 2.46
C ILE A 4 2.30 18.66 0.96
N LEU A 5 2.69 17.60 0.25
CA LEU A 5 2.82 17.61 -1.22
C LEU A 5 1.50 18.00 -1.91
N ARG A 6 0.34 17.57 -1.39
CA ARG A 6 -0.96 17.99 -1.93
C ARG A 6 -1.24 19.49 -1.76
N VAL A 7 -0.75 20.12 -0.69
CA VAL A 7 -0.89 21.57 -0.48
C VAL A 7 0.04 22.33 -1.43
N GLU A 8 1.30 21.91 -1.52
CA GLU A 8 2.32 22.53 -2.37
C GLU A 8 1.96 22.43 -3.86
N HIS A 9 1.26 21.38 -4.26
CA HIS A 9 0.92 21.09 -5.65
C HIS A 9 -0.58 21.19 -5.96
N LYS A 10 -1.34 22.01 -5.21
CA LYS A 10 -2.82 22.13 -5.27
C LYS A 10 -3.40 22.45 -6.66
N GLY A 11 -2.61 23.01 -7.58
CA GLY A 11 -3.03 23.33 -8.95
C GLY A 11 -2.43 22.42 -10.04
N SER A 12 -1.68 21.40 -9.66
CA SER A 12 -1.06 20.47 -10.61
C SER A 12 -1.96 19.28 -10.93
N ASN A 13 -1.62 18.52 -11.97
CA ASN A 13 -2.25 17.22 -12.27
C ASN A 13 -1.58 16.05 -11.52
N LEU A 14 -0.99 16.29 -10.35
CA LEU A 14 -0.33 15.27 -9.54
C LEU A 14 -1.25 14.77 -8.44
N ARG A 15 -1.22 13.46 -8.18
CA ARG A 15 -1.88 12.83 -7.04
C ARG A 15 -0.83 12.23 -6.12
N PHE A 16 -0.90 12.57 -4.84
CA PHE A 16 -0.05 12.00 -3.81
C PHE A 16 -0.89 11.17 -2.85
N MET A 17 -0.36 10.01 -2.46
CA MET A 17 -1.01 9.07 -1.56
C MET A 17 0.03 8.51 -0.58
N ASN A 18 -0.37 8.27 0.66
CA ASN A 18 0.40 7.38 1.53
C ASN A 18 -0.31 6.02 1.51
N VAL A 19 0.47 4.95 1.36
CA VAL A 19 -0.03 3.59 1.46
C VAL A 19 0.65 2.91 2.64
N GLU A 20 -0.10 2.09 3.35
CA GLU A 20 0.38 1.21 4.40
C GLU A 20 0.16 -0.22 3.89
N PRO A 21 1.24 -0.96 3.56
CA PRO A 21 1.15 -2.22 2.84
C PRO A 21 0.75 -3.41 3.71
N GLY A 22 0.62 -3.23 5.02
CA GLY A 22 0.60 -4.32 5.98
C GLY A 22 1.97 -4.97 6.12
N PHE A 23 1.98 -6.16 6.72
CA PHE A 23 3.20 -6.94 6.85
C PHE A 23 3.52 -7.66 5.53
N VAL A 24 4.59 -7.25 4.83
CA VAL A 24 5.02 -7.88 3.58
C VAL A 24 6.39 -8.52 3.77
N VAL A 25 6.51 -9.82 3.51
CA VAL A 25 7.80 -10.51 3.53
C VAL A 25 8.60 -10.11 2.28
N THR A 26 9.77 -9.50 2.50
CA THR A 26 10.65 -9.03 1.41
C THR A 26 11.92 -9.84 1.30
N GLU A 27 12.54 -9.85 0.11
CA GLU A 27 13.84 -10.50 -0.14
C GLU A 27 14.95 -10.01 0.82
N VAL A 28 14.93 -8.72 1.19
CA VAL A 28 15.87 -8.13 2.15
C VAL A 28 15.71 -8.76 3.54
N MET A 29 14.47 -9.01 3.98
CA MET A 29 14.22 -9.68 5.26
C MET A 29 14.72 -11.12 5.23
N LYS A 30 14.55 -11.81 4.10
CA LYS A 30 15.11 -13.16 3.91
C LYS A 30 16.64 -13.16 3.99
N ALA A 31 17.29 -12.23 3.30
CA ALA A 31 18.75 -12.10 3.27
C ALA A 31 19.34 -11.80 4.66
N ASN A 32 18.58 -11.12 5.52
CA ASN A 32 18.98 -10.81 6.89
C ASN A 32 18.63 -11.90 7.91
N GLY A 33 18.21 -13.10 7.47
CA GLY A 33 17.89 -14.22 8.36
C GLY A 33 16.67 -13.97 9.25
N LEU A 34 15.72 -13.15 8.79
CA LEU A 34 14.52 -12.82 9.56
C LEU A 34 13.35 -13.76 9.27
N ILE A 35 13.46 -14.68 8.28
CA ILE A 35 12.35 -15.58 7.92
C ILE A 35 11.88 -16.39 9.12
N GLU A 36 12.81 -16.97 9.88
CA GLU A 36 12.50 -17.87 11.00
C GLU A 36 11.79 -17.12 12.13
N ALA A 37 12.18 -15.86 12.37
CA ALA A 37 11.54 -14.98 13.36
C ALA A 37 10.13 -14.52 12.93
N LEU A 38 9.77 -14.72 11.66
CA LEU A 38 8.53 -14.26 11.04
C LEU A 38 7.65 -15.45 10.60
N ALA A 39 8.06 -16.69 10.89
CA ALA A 39 7.39 -17.91 10.47
C ALA A 39 5.94 -18.00 11.00
N ASP A 40 5.67 -17.40 12.17
CA ASP A 40 4.36 -17.39 12.81
C ASP A 40 3.45 -16.25 12.32
N LEU A 41 3.92 -15.38 11.42
CA LEU A 41 3.11 -14.30 10.86
C LEU A 41 2.23 -14.83 9.72
N SER A 42 1.13 -15.49 10.11
CA SER A 42 0.10 -16.00 9.20
C SER A 42 -0.56 -14.93 8.35
N ASP A 43 -0.53 -13.67 8.80
CA ASP A 43 -1.30 -12.57 8.22
C ASP A 43 -0.46 -11.68 7.28
N ALA A 44 0.62 -12.22 6.74
CA ALA A 44 1.44 -11.51 5.77
C ALA A 44 0.63 -11.16 4.51
N THR A 45 0.66 -9.89 4.12
CA THR A 45 0.08 -9.40 2.87
C THR A 45 0.98 -9.82 1.70
N PRO A 46 0.45 -10.56 0.72
CA PRO A 46 1.24 -10.93 -0.45
C PRO A 46 1.72 -9.69 -1.22
N ALA A 47 2.98 -9.69 -1.66
CA ALA A 47 3.54 -8.59 -2.46
C ALA A 47 2.74 -8.36 -3.76
N LYS A 48 2.15 -9.42 -4.33
CA LYS A 48 1.24 -9.34 -5.48
C LYS A 48 0.00 -8.48 -5.18
N THR A 49 -0.63 -8.68 -4.02
CA THR A 49 -1.80 -7.90 -3.58
C THR A 49 -1.45 -6.42 -3.45
N VAL A 50 -0.27 -6.10 -2.91
CA VAL A 50 0.25 -4.72 -2.88
C VAL A 50 0.35 -4.15 -4.29
N ALA A 51 0.97 -4.88 -5.22
CA ALA A 51 1.13 -4.42 -6.60
C ALA A 51 -0.21 -4.17 -7.31
N GLU A 52 -1.20 -5.04 -7.10
CA GLU A 52 -2.55 -4.89 -7.67
C GLU A 52 -3.27 -3.64 -7.14
N VAL A 53 -3.17 -3.38 -5.84
CA VAL A 53 -3.73 -2.16 -5.24
C VAL A 53 -3.03 -0.92 -5.77
N ILE A 54 -1.70 -0.92 -5.88
CA ILE A 54 -0.95 0.22 -6.45
C ILE A 54 -1.37 0.48 -7.91
N ARG A 55 -1.51 -0.56 -8.71
CA ARG A 55 -2.02 -0.43 -10.09
C ARG A 55 -3.41 0.22 -10.09
N TRP A 56 -4.33 -0.26 -9.26
CA TRP A 56 -5.67 0.30 -9.17
C TRP A 56 -5.64 1.79 -8.73
N LEU A 57 -4.77 2.17 -7.79
CA LEU A 57 -4.61 3.56 -7.35
C LEU A 57 -4.06 4.49 -8.45
N ALA A 58 -3.27 3.96 -9.38
CA ALA A 58 -2.80 4.72 -10.54
C ALA A 58 -3.94 5.05 -11.51
N GLU A 59 -4.92 4.15 -11.64
CA GLU A 59 -6.03 4.26 -12.59
C GLU A 59 -7.27 4.96 -11.97
N SER A 60 -7.50 4.80 -10.67
CA SER A 60 -8.70 5.27 -9.96
C SER A 60 -8.52 6.65 -9.29
N THR A 61 -9.61 7.42 -9.21
CA THR A 61 -9.71 8.67 -8.44
C THR A 61 -10.49 8.51 -7.13
N GLU A 62 -11.04 7.33 -6.85
CA GLU A 62 -11.98 7.12 -5.74
C GLU A 62 -11.38 7.35 -4.34
N THR A 63 -10.05 7.22 -4.22
CA THR A 63 -9.32 7.37 -2.96
C THR A 63 -8.63 8.73 -2.83
N HIS A 64 -9.00 9.69 -3.69
CA HIS A 64 -8.46 11.04 -3.61
C HIS A 64 -8.83 11.71 -2.28
N GLY A 65 -7.85 12.36 -1.64
CA GLY A 65 -8.04 13.04 -0.36
C GLY A 65 -7.87 12.15 0.89
N VAL A 66 -7.78 10.82 0.75
CA VAL A 66 -7.50 9.93 1.88
C VAL A 66 -6.09 10.17 2.43
N THR A 67 -5.95 10.13 3.76
CA THR A 67 -4.70 10.45 4.46
C THR A 67 -3.69 9.31 4.36
N VAL A 68 -4.12 8.08 4.63
CA VAL A 68 -3.37 6.83 4.50
C VAL A 68 -4.31 5.75 3.99
N LEU A 69 -3.86 4.96 3.04
CA LEU A 69 -4.61 3.82 2.48
C LEU A 69 -3.99 2.52 3.00
N HIS A 70 -4.76 1.76 3.77
CA HIS A 70 -4.35 0.43 4.23
C HIS A 70 -4.63 -0.59 3.13
N ILE A 71 -3.55 -1.12 2.54
CA ILE A 71 -3.63 -2.02 1.39
C ILE A 71 -4.44 -3.29 1.70
N PRO A 72 -4.27 -3.98 2.85
CA PRO A 72 -4.99 -5.23 3.09
C PRO A 72 -6.50 -5.03 3.17
N GLU A 73 -6.95 -3.93 3.78
CA GLU A 73 -8.37 -3.57 3.86
C GLU A 73 -8.92 -3.15 2.49
N LEU A 74 -8.14 -2.35 1.76
CA LEU A 74 -8.51 -1.91 0.42
C LEU A 74 -8.62 -3.10 -0.55
N ALA A 75 -7.70 -4.06 -0.48
CA ALA A 75 -7.73 -5.27 -1.29
C ALA A 75 -9.01 -6.08 -1.06
N LYS A 76 -9.36 -6.35 0.21
CA LYS A 76 -10.63 -7.04 0.58
C LYS A 76 -11.86 -6.32 0.03
N ARG A 77 -11.86 -4.98 0.06
CA ARG A 77 -12.95 -4.18 -0.50
C ARG A 77 -13.04 -4.26 -2.03
N LEU A 78 -11.90 -4.35 -2.72
CA LEU A 78 -11.86 -4.47 -4.18
C LEU A 78 -12.27 -5.87 -4.65
N GLU A 79 -11.99 -6.91 -3.87
CA GLU A 79 -12.46 -8.28 -4.14
C GLU A 79 -13.98 -8.46 -3.93
N ALA A 80 -14.59 -7.65 -3.06
CA ALA A 80 -16.02 -7.69 -2.78
C ALA A 80 -16.90 -6.92 -3.79
N ARG A 81 -16.30 -6.39 -4.87
CA ARG A 81 -17.00 -5.70 -5.96
C ARG A 81 -17.39 -6.66 -7.08
#